data_AF-A0A0P9ETW5-F1
#
_entry.id   AF-A0A0P9ETW5-F1
#
_cell.length_a   1.000
_cell.length_b   1.000
_cell.length_c   1.000
_cell.angle_alpha   90.00
_cell.angle_beta   90.00
_cell.angle_gamma   90.00
#
_symmetry.space_group_name_H-M   'P 1'
#
loop_
_entity.id
_entity.type
_entity.pdbx_description
1 polymer ?
#
loop_
_entity_poly.entity_id
_entity_poly.type
_entity_poly.pdbx_seq_one_letter_code
_entity_poly.pdbx_strand_id
1 'polypeptide(L)' 'MGRSVALAYVLWFFLGSLGIHRMYCGRVGSGVTMLALTIIGGITFPILIGHILVFIVGVWWLVDLFLTAGMAQRAR' A
#
# COMPACT_ATOMS: atom_id res chain seq x y z
N MET A 1 -15.12 8.92 14.39
CA MET A 1 -14.83 9.87 13.29
C MET A 1 -13.84 9.16 12.37
N GLY A 2 -14.11 9.12 11.07
CA GLY A 2 -13.18 8.50 10.11
C GLY A 2 -11.82 9.22 10.10
N ARG A 3 -10.78 8.55 9.59
CA ARG A 3 -9.46 9.15 9.37
C ARG A 3 -9.50 10.17 8.23
N SER A 4 -8.53 11.08 8.19
CA SER A 4 -8.46 12.11 7.13
C SER A 4 -8.20 11.45 5.77
N VAL A 5 -9.17 11.59 4.86
CA VAL A 5 -9.07 11.07 3.49
C VAL A 5 -7.92 11.73 2.73
N ALA A 6 -7.75 13.05 2.90
CA ALA A 6 -6.66 13.79 2.29
C ALA A 6 -5.29 13.25 2.74
N LEU A 7 -5.10 13.03 4.04
CA LEU A 7 -3.85 12.47 4.55
C LEU A 7 -3.64 11.03 4.06
N ALA A 8 -4.70 10.23 3.96
CA ALA A 8 -4.60 8.87 3.41
C ALA A 8 -4.10 8.87 1.95
N TYR A 9 -4.53 9.83 1.12
CA TYR A 9 -4.03 9.99 -0.25
C TYR A 9 -2.59 10.52 -0.32
N VAL A 10 -2.21 11.43 0.57
CA VAL A 10 -0.80 11.88 0.69
C VAL A 10 0.10 10.68 1.02
N LEU A 11 -0.30 9.86 2.00
CA LEU A 11 0.44 8.65 2.35
C LEU A 11 0.43 7.62 1.22
N TRP A 12 -0.66 7.50 0.47
CA TRP A 12 -0.75 6.59 -0.67
C TRP A 12 0.18 7.02 -1.81
N PHE A 13 0.29 8.32 -2.09
CA PHE A 13 1.13 8.80 -3.18
C PHE A 13 2.63 8.67 -2.85
N PHE A 14 3.06 9.12 -1.67
CA PHE A 14 4.48 9.14 -1.31
C PHE A 14 4.99 7.84 -0.70
N LEU A 15 4.16 7.16 0.10
CA LEU A 15 4.53 5.97 0.89
C LEU A 15 3.63 4.76 0.55
N GLY A 16 2.98 4.77 -0.61
CA GLY A 16 1.99 3.75 -0.99
C GLY A 16 2.58 2.38 -1.22
N SER A 17 3.76 2.28 -1.83
CA SER A 17 4.47 1.00 -1.99
C SER A 17 4.89 0.39 -0.64
N LEU A 18 5.01 1.21 0.41
CA LEU A 18 5.30 0.74 1.77
C LEU A 18 4.03 0.33 2.53
N GLY A 19 2.83 0.48 1.95
CA GLY A 19 1.56 0.12 2.58
C GLY A 19 1.13 1.03 3.73
N ILE A 20 1.75 2.19 3.90
CA ILE A 20 1.54 3.06 5.08
C ILE A 20 0.16 3.72 5.08
N HIS A 21 -0.41 4.02 3.91
CA HIS A 21 -1.80 4.48 3.80
C HIS A 21 -2.80 3.43 4.31
N ARG A 22 -2.53 2.13 4.09
CA ARG A 22 -3.35 1.03 4.63
C ARG A 22 -3.22 0.93 6.14
N MET A 23 -2.01 1.03 6.68
CA MET A 23 -1.78 1.02 8.13
C MET A 23 -2.45 2.20 8.83
N TYR A 24 -2.37 3.40 8.23
CA TYR A 24 -3.06 4.60 8.72
C TYR A 24 -4.58 4.42 8.78
N CYS A 25 -5.16 3.71 7.80
CA CYS A 25 -6.58 3.38 7.76
C CYS A 25 -6.95 2.14 8.60
N GLY A 26 -6.09 1.68 9.51
CA GLY A 26 -6.35 0.55 10.40
C GLY A 26 -6.20 -0.84 9.76
N ARG A 27 -5.77 -0.92 8.49
CA ARG A 27 -5.58 -2.19 7.76
C ARG A 27 -4.14 -2.70 7.85
N VAL A 28 -3.66 -2.85 9.08
CA VAL A 28 -2.26 -3.16 9.40
C VAL A 28 -1.77 -4.43 8.69
N GLY A 29 -2.51 -5.54 8.78
CA GLY A 29 -2.09 -6.81 8.15
C GLY A 29 -1.79 -6.67 6.66
N SER A 30 -2.72 -6.08 5.90
CA SER A 30 -2.51 -5.86 4.47
C SER A 30 -1.44 -4.81 4.14
N GLY A 31 -1.25 -3.80 5.01
CA GLY A 31 -0.15 -2.84 4.86
C GLY A 31 1.21 -3.49 5.07
N VAL A 32 1.33 -4.38 6.06
CA VAL A 32 2.56 -5.15 6.34
C VAL A 32 2.84 -6.14 5.20
N THR A 33 1.81 -6.80 4.66
CA THR A 33 1.97 -7.65 3.47
C THR A 33 2.53 -6.85 2.29
N MET A 34 1.99 -5.66 2.03
CA MET A 34 2.48 -4.79 0.96
C MET A 34 3.94 -4.38 1.19
N LEU A 35 4.30 -3.97 2.41
CA LEU A 35 5.68 -3.66 2.78
C LEU A 35 6.62 -4.85 2.55
N ALA A 36 6.24 -6.04 3.01
CA ALA A 36 7.04 -7.26 2.85
C ALA A 36 7.24 -7.61 1.37
N LEU A 37 6.18 -7.53 0.55
CA LEU A 37 6.27 -7.78 -0.89
C LEU A 37 7.16 -6.74 -1.60
N THR A 38 7.09 -5.47 -1.19
CA THR A 38 7.96 -4.42 -1.74
C THR A 38 9.42 -4.64 -1.38
N ILE A 39 9.73 -5.01 -0.13
CA ILE A 39 11.10 -5.29 0.31
C ILE A 39 11.64 -6.55 -0.37
N ILE A 40 10.90 -7.66 -0.33
CA ILE A 40 11.31 -8.93 -0.95
C ILE A 40 11.43 -8.75 -2.46
N GLY A 41 10.48 -8.05 -3.08
CA GLY A 41 10.49 -7.71 -4.50
C GLY A 41 11.69 -6.84 -4.88
N GLY A 42 12.06 -5.86 -4.06
CA GLY A 42 13.26 -5.05 -4.26
C GLY A 42 14.56 -5.86 -4.14
N ILE A 43 14.67 -6.71 -3.12
CA ILE A 43 15.85 -7.58 -2.91
C ILE A 43 16.01 -8.59 -4.04
N THR A 44 14.91 -9.20 -4.48
CA THR A 44 14.90 -10.20 -5.56
C THR A 44 14.79 -9.57 -6.96
N PHE A 45 14.81 -8.25 -7.07
CA PHE A 45 14.71 -7.53 -8.34
C PHE A 45 15.77 -7.97 -9.37
N PRO A 46 17.06 -8.16 -9.01
CA PRO A 46 18.09 -8.56 -9.99
C PRO A 46 17.89 -9.95 -10.62
N ILE A 47 17.10 -10.84 -9.99
CA ILE A 47 16.95 -12.24 -10.40
C ILE A 47 15.58 -12.53 -11.05
N LEU A 48 14.98 -11.52 -11.70
CA LEU A 48 13.67 -11.54 -12.39
C LEU A 48 12.45 -11.73 -11.47
N ILE A 49 12.53 -12.54 -10.41
CA ILE A 49 11.43 -12.78 -9.45
C ILE A 49 10.89 -11.47 -8.87
N GLY A 50 11.78 -10.54 -8.51
CA GLY A 50 11.39 -9.27 -7.93
C GLY A 50 10.58 -8.38 -8.87
N HIS A 51 10.75 -8.52 -10.20
CA HIS A 51 9.95 -7.78 -11.17
C HIS A 51 8.46 -8.17 -11.07
N ILE A 52 8.18 -9.47 -10.91
CA ILE A 52 6.81 -9.98 -10.75
C ILE A 52 6.21 -9.45 -9.45
N LEU A 53 6.96 -9.50 -8.34
CA LEU A 53 6.48 -9.04 -7.04
C LEU A 53 6.21 -7.53 -7.02
N VAL A 54 7.14 -6.72 -7.55
CA VAL A 54 6.97 -5.26 -7.65
C VAL A 54 5.82 -4.92 -8.60
N PHE A 55 5.63 -5.67 -9.68
CA PHE A 55 4.48 -5.48 -10.57
C PHE A 55 3.15 -5.74 -9.86
N ILE A 56 3.06 -6.81 -9.07
CA ILE A 56 1.86 -7.10 -8.24
C ILE A 56 1.60 -5.94 -7.27
N VAL A 57 2.63 -5.46 -6.57
CA VAL A 57 2.50 -4.29 -5.68
C VAL A 57 2.07 -3.05 -6.45
N GLY A 58 2.58 -2.83 -7.66
CA GLY A 58 2.21 -1.70 -8.52
C GLY A 58 0.74 -1.71 -8.93
N VAL A 59 0.22 -2.87 -9.35
CA VAL A 59 -1.21 -3.05 -9.64
C VAL A 59 -2.04 -2.86 -8.37
N TRP A 60 -1.58 -3.41 -7.25
CA TRP A 60 -2.25 -3.23 -5.96
C TRP A 60 -2.30 -1.75 -5.54
N TRP A 61 -1.20 -1.02 -5.69
CA TRP A 61 -1.14 0.41 -5.44
C TRP A 61 -2.13 1.21 -6.31
N LEU A 62 -2.30 0.84 -7.59
CA LEU A 62 -3.32 1.45 -8.46
C LEU A 62 -4.75 1.13 -8.00
N VAL A 63 -5.03 -0.12 -7.61
CA VAL A 63 -6.34 -0.50 -7.05
C VAL A 63 -6.63 0.30 -5.77
N ASP A 64 -5.60 0.58 -4.98
CA ASP A 64 -5.73 1.38 -3.77
C ASP A 64 -6.15 2.83 -4.03
N LEU A 65 -5.96 3.37 -5.24
CA LEU A 65 -6.50 4.68 -5.61
C LEU A 65 -8.02 4.76 -5.35
N PHE A 66 -8.74 3.69 -5.66
CA PHE A 66 -10.20 3.59 -5.47
C PHE A 66 -10.58 3.17 -4.05
N LEU A 67 -9.76 2.33 -3.41
CA LEU A 67 -10.08 1.79 -2.09
C LEU A 67 -9.75 2.76 -0.94
N THR A 68 -8.76 3.64 -1.10
CA THR A 68 -8.19 4.47 -0.02
C THR A 68 -9.23 5.37 0.65
N ALA A 69 -10.07 6.06 -0.12
CA ALA A 69 -11.14 6.88 0.45
C ALA A 69 -12.09 6.07 1.33
N GLY A 70 -12.50 4.89 0.86
CA GLY A 70 -13.38 3.99 1.60
C GLY A 70 -12.73 3.43 2.87
N MET A 71 -11.41 3.18 2.86
CA MET A 71 -10.72 2.77 4.08
C MET A 71 -10.71 3.88 5.12
N ALA A 72 -10.35 5.10 4.71
CA ALA A 72 -10.19 6.22 5.62
C ALA A 72 -11.52 6.56 6.30
N GLN A 73 -12.64 6.48 5.58
CA GLN A 73 -13.98 6.67 6.13
C GLN A 73 -14.39 5.57 7.12
N ARG A 74 -13.92 4.33 6.92
CA ARG A 74 -14.24 3.16 7.77
C ARG A 74 -13.29 2.97 8.95
N ALA A 75 -12.13 3.59 8.91
CA ALA A 75 -11.15 3.58 9.99
C ALA A 75 -11.73 4.31 11.20
N ARG A 76 -12.28 3.55 12.14
CA ARG A 76 -12.82 4.05 13.41
C ARG A 76 -11.76 4.09 14.49
#